data_AF-A0A1M6UBR0-F1
#
_entry.id   AF-A0A1M6UBR0-F1
#
_cell.length_a   1.000
_cell.length_b   1.000
_cell.length_c   1.000
_cell.angle_alpha   90.00
_cell.angle_beta   90.00
_cell.angle_gamma   90.00
#
_symmetry.space_group_name_H-M   'P 1'
#
loop_
_entity.id
_entity.type
_entity.pdbx_description
1 polymer ?
#
loop_
_entity_poly.entity_id
_entity_poly.type
_entity_poly.pdbx_seq_one_letter_code
_entity_poly.pdbx_strand_id
1 'polypeptide(L)'
;YEKAVDNTIDLVKCLMEKYDIPLDRVVRHYDASRKICPRSMSENNWEKWWEFKERLSEKTKDELNKDLKVLTKVGVINSPDYWLENAVKGKTVKGEYVAILIERIAKFIIEKEGR
;
A
#
# COMPACT_ATOMS: atom_id res chain seq x y z
N TYR A 1 -10.68 -19.32 -4.71
CA TYR A 1 -9.85 -18.41 -5.52
C TYR A 1 -9.50 -17.18 -4.70
N GLU A 2 -10.46 -16.35 -4.28
CA GLU A 2 -10.21 -15.11 -3.50
C GLU A 2 -9.27 -15.27 -2.31
N LYS A 3 -9.54 -16.23 -1.41
CA LYS A 3 -8.67 -16.50 -0.25
C LYS A 3 -7.20 -16.75 -0.62
N ALA A 4 -6.94 -17.39 -1.77
CA ALA A 4 -5.58 -17.61 -2.23
C ALA A 4 -4.92 -16.32 -2.72
N VAL A 5 -5.68 -15.42 -3.35
CA VAL A 5 -5.22 -14.09 -3.75
C VAL A 5 -4.91 -13.25 -2.52
N ASP A 6 -5.80 -13.23 -1.53
CA ASP A 6 -5.61 -12.49 -0.26
C ASP A 6 -4.35 -12.94 0.48
N ASN A 7 -4.21 -14.25 0.68
CA ASN A 7 -3.01 -14.82 1.30
C ASN A 7 -1.73 -14.49 0.50
N THR A 8 -1.83 -14.41 -0.83
CA THR A 8 -0.69 -14.05 -1.69
C THR A 8 -0.33 -12.57 -1.53
N ILE A 9 -1.32 -11.68 -1.40
CA ILE A 9 -1.09 -10.25 -1.15
C ILE A 9 -0.36 -10.04 0.16
N ASP A 10 -0.82 -10.68 1.24
CA ASP A 10 -0.18 -10.59 2.56
C ASP A 10 1.26 -11.09 2.50
N LEU A 11 1.47 -12.26 1.88
CA LEU A 11 2.81 -12.84 1.72
C LEU A 11 3.73 -11.93 0.91
N VAL A 12 3.26 -11.38 -0.21
CA VAL A 12 4.06 -10.50 -1.07
C VAL A 12 4.41 -9.21 -0.34
N LYS A 13 3.48 -8.59 0.41
CA LYS A 13 3.78 -7.41 1.23
C LYS A 13 4.90 -7.70 2.24
N CYS A 14 4.82 -8.81 2.96
CA CYS A 14 5.87 -9.22 3.89
C CYS A 14 7.23 -9.44 3.19
N LEU A 15 7.24 -10.03 1.99
CA LEU A 15 8.46 -10.24 1.22
C LEU A 15 9.04 -8.94 0.67
N MET A 16 8.19 -8.01 0.25
CA MET A 16 8.59 -6.68 -0.21
C MET A 16 9.30 -5.91 0.91
N GLU A 17 8.72 -5.88 2.11
CA GLU A 17 9.33 -5.24 3.29
C GLU A 17 10.63 -5.94 3.70
N LYS A 18 10.63 -7.28 3.76
CA LYS A 18 11.79 -8.07 4.21
C LYS A 18 13.03 -7.91 3.33
N TYR A 19 12.84 -7.80 2.01
CA TYR A 19 13.92 -7.79 1.04
C TYR A 19 14.09 -6.44 0.33
N ASP A 20 13.42 -5.39 0.81
CA ASP A 20 13.43 -4.06 0.20
C ASP A 20 13.13 -4.11 -1.32
N ILE A 21 12.09 -4.88 -1.67
CA ILE A 21 11.66 -5.03 -3.07
C ILE A 21 10.59 -3.98 -3.36
N PRO A 22 10.89 -2.97 -4.18
CA PRO A 22 9.89 -1.99 -4.58
C PRO A 22 8.79 -2.63 -5.45
N LEU A 23 7.60 -2.03 -5.42
CA LEU A 23 6.41 -2.59 -6.09
C LEU A 23 6.64 -2.84 -7.58
N ASP A 24 7.38 -1.97 -8.28
CA ASP A 24 7.71 -2.10 -9.71
C ASP A 24 8.47 -3.40 -10.05
N ARG A 25 9.22 -3.96 -9.09
CA ARG A 25 9.92 -5.25 -9.24
C ARG A 25 9.05 -6.47 -8.95
N VAL A 26 7.81 -6.29 -8.52
CA VAL A 26 6.82 -7.38 -8.44
C VAL A 26 6.21 -7.59 -9.82
N VAL A 27 6.67 -8.63 -10.50
CA VAL A 27 6.29 -8.98 -11.88
C VAL A 27 5.55 -10.31 -11.94
N ARG A 28 4.73 -10.50 -12.98
CA ARG A 28 4.11 -11.80 -13.27
C ARG A 28 5.02 -12.62 -14.20
N HIS A 29 4.77 -13.91 -14.26
CA HIS A 29 5.55 -14.81 -15.12
C HIS A 29 5.49 -14.40 -16.60
N TYR A 30 4.37 -13.83 -17.06
CA TYR A 30 4.28 -13.25 -18.40
C TYR A 30 5.33 -12.16 -18.67
N ASP A 31 5.64 -11.29 -17.70
CA ASP A 31 6.60 -10.21 -17.92
C ASP A 31 8.03 -10.77 -18.04
N ALA A 32 8.32 -11.86 -17.33
CA ALA A 32 9.62 -12.52 -17.32
C ALA A 32 9.84 -13.48 -18.50
N SER A 33 8.81 -14.21 -18.96
CA SER A 33 8.96 -15.30 -19.95
C SER A 33 8.00 -15.24 -21.14
N ARG A 34 7.07 -14.29 -21.17
CA ARG A 34 5.97 -14.18 -22.15
C ARG A 34 4.98 -15.35 -22.16
N LYS A 35 5.10 -16.30 -21.23
CA LYS A 35 4.07 -17.33 -21.01
C LYS A 35 2.81 -16.66 -20.48
N ILE A 36 1.64 -17.01 -21.02
CA ILE A 36 0.34 -16.50 -20.56
C ILE A 36 0.04 -17.07 -19.15
N CYS A 37 0.71 -16.52 -18.15
CA CYS A 37 0.69 -16.93 -16.76
C CYS A 37 0.91 -15.69 -15.87
N PRO A 38 0.06 -15.44 -14.85
CA PRO A 38 -1.02 -16.30 -14.36
C PRO A 38 -2.25 -16.30 -15.28
N ARG A 39 -2.63 -17.48 -15.79
CA ARG A 39 -3.77 -17.64 -16.72
C ARG A 39 -5.10 -17.23 -16.09
N SER A 40 -5.25 -17.43 -14.78
CA SER A 40 -6.45 -17.02 -14.04
C SER A 40 -6.67 -15.51 -13.97
N MET A 41 -5.66 -14.71 -14.31
CA MET A 41 -5.71 -13.24 -14.31
C MET A 41 -5.50 -12.64 -15.70
N SER A 42 -5.46 -13.45 -16.77
CA SER A 42 -5.12 -12.95 -18.13
C SER A 42 -6.31 -12.40 -18.93
N GLU A 43 -7.52 -12.58 -18.43
CA GLU A 43 -8.74 -12.03 -19.04
C GLU A 43 -8.78 -10.49 -18.98
N ASN A 44 -9.60 -9.86 -19.82
CA ASN A 44 -9.82 -8.41 -19.85
C ASN A 44 -8.52 -7.58 -19.84
N ASN A 45 -7.55 -7.95 -20.69
CA ASN A 45 -6.24 -7.29 -20.74
C ASN A 45 -5.53 -7.25 -19.36
N TRP A 46 -5.64 -8.34 -18.62
CA TRP A 46 -5.04 -8.54 -17.30
C TRP A 46 -5.61 -7.68 -16.17
N GLU A 47 -6.88 -7.32 -16.23
CA GLU A 47 -7.60 -6.53 -15.20
C GLU A 47 -7.31 -7.01 -13.77
N LYS A 48 -7.48 -8.30 -13.49
CA LYS A 48 -7.23 -8.89 -12.15
C LYS A 48 -5.78 -8.78 -11.67
N TRP A 49 -4.81 -8.74 -12.60
CA TRP A 49 -3.41 -8.53 -12.23
C TRP A 49 -3.17 -7.07 -11.79
N TRP A 50 -3.84 -6.12 -12.45
CA TRP A 50 -3.76 -4.71 -12.07
C TRP A 50 -4.45 -4.43 -10.74
N GLU A 51 -5.62 -5.04 -10.50
CA GLU A 51 -6.27 -5.04 -9.19
C GLU A 51 -5.36 -5.62 -8.10
N PHE A 52 -4.69 -6.76 -8.38
CA PHE A 52 -3.72 -7.34 -7.46
C PHE A 52 -2.58 -6.36 -7.13
N LYS A 53 -2.03 -5.67 -8.14
CA LYS A 53 -0.98 -4.66 -7.96
C LYS A 53 -1.46 -3.43 -7.19
N GLU A 54 -2.71 -3.01 -7.40
CA GLU A 54 -3.33 -1.92 -6.64
C GLU A 54 -3.44 -2.30 -5.16
N ARG A 55 -3.95 -3.50 -4.86
CA ARG A 55 -4.06 -4.02 -3.48
C ARG A 55 -2.70 -4.18 -2.78
N LEU A 56 -1.64 -4.43 -3.53
CA LEU A 56 -0.27 -4.41 -2.99
C LEU A 56 0.20 -3.01 -2.61
N SER A 57 -0.27 -1.98 -3.31
CA SER A 57 0.03 -0.57 -3.01
C SER A 57 -0.83 0.02 -1.90
N GLU A 58 -1.98 -0.59 -1.60
CA GLU A 58 -2.85 -0.17 -0.50
C GLU A 58 -2.15 -0.36 0.84
N LYS A 59 -1.91 0.76 1.54
CA LYS A 59 -1.46 0.72 2.93
C LYS A 59 -2.55 0.16 3.83
N THR A 60 -2.11 -0.67 4.77
CA THR A 60 -2.95 -1.18 5.84
C THR A 60 -3.26 -0.07 6.86
N LYS A 61 -4.34 -0.25 7.63
CA LYS A 61 -4.65 0.65 8.76
C LYS A 61 -3.51 0.71 9.78
N ASP A 62 -2.77 -0.37 9.95
CA ASP A 62 -1.63 -0.42 10.87
C ASP A 62 -0.48 0.46 10.41
N GLU A 63 -0.20 0.50 9.10
CA GLU A 63 0.81 1.40 8.53
C GLU A 63 0.38 2.86 8.62
N LEU A 64 -0.91 3.16 8.35
CA LEU A 64 -1.44 4.51 8.54
C LEU A 64 -1.33 4.95 10.01
N ASN A 65 -1.59 4.04 10.96
CA ASN A 65 -1.45 4.32 12.38
C ASN A 65 0.01 4.57 12.78
N LYS A 66 0.98 3.85 12.19
CA LYS A 66 2.41 4.13 12.38
C LYS A 66 2.76 5.54 11.89
N ASP A 67 2.31 5.91 10.69
CA ASP A 67 2.57 7.23 10.12
C ASP A 67 1.93 8.34 10.98
N LEU A 68 0.70 8.15 11.44
CA LEU A 68 0.02 9.09 12.35
C LEU A 68 0.79 9.30 13.66
N LYS A 69 1.35 8.24 14.25
CA LYS A 69 2.18 8.35 15.46
C LYS A 69 3.43 9.21 15.23
N VAL A 70 4.06 9.11 14.06
CA VAL A 70 5.20 9.96 13.69
C VAL A 70 4.77 11.42 13.66
N LEU A 71 3.65 11.74 12.99
CA LEU A 71 3.14 13.11 12.87
C LEU A 71 2.66 13.68 14.21
N THR A 72 2.08 12.86 15.08
CA THR A 72 1.67 13.28 16.43
C THR A 72 2.87 13.55 17.33
N LYS A 73 3.94 12.74 17.23
CA LYS A 73 5.18 12.96 17.98
C LYS A 73 5.81 14.33 17.69
N VAL A 74 5.73 14.78 16.44
CA VAL A 74 6.25 16.10 16.03
C VAL A 74 5.22 17.23 16.14
N GLY A 75 3.99 16.95 16.58
CA GLY A 75 2.92 17.95 16.76
C GLY A 75 2.27 18.47 15.47
N VAL A 76 2.42 17.76 14.34
CA VAL A 76 1.75 18.13 13.06
C VAL A 76 0.27 17.76 13.11
N ILE A 77 -0.08 16.67 13.80
CA ILE A 77 -1.46 16.19 13.97
C ILE A 77 -1.76 15.97 15.45
N ASN A 78 -2.84 16.60 15.93
CA ASN A 78 -3.32 16.48 17.31
C ASN A 78 -4.54 15.56 17.47
N SER A 79 -5.09 15.06 16.37
CA SER A 79 -6.29 14.20 16.34
C SER A 79 -6.05 12.94 15.49
N PRO A 80 -5.14 12.04 15.90
CA PRO A 80 -4.80 10.85 15.12
C PRO A 80 -6.00 9.92 14.90
N ASP A 81 -6.88 9.75 15.90
CA ASP A 81 -8.05 8.87 15.79
C ASP A 81 -9.04 9.34 14.72
N TYR A 82 -9.23 10.66 14.59
CA TYR A 82 -10.07 11.24 13.54
C TYR A 82 -9.57 10.86 12.15
N TRP A 83 -8.26 10.96 11.93
CA TRP A 83 -7.66 10.64 10.63
C TRP A 83 -7.60 9.14 10.36
N LEU A 84 -7.48 8.29 11.39
CA LEU A 84 -7.57 6.85 11.22
C LEU A 84 -8.93 6.40 10.64
N GLU A 85 -10.00 7.11 10.98
CA GLU A 85 -11.36 6.83 10.48
C GLU A 85 -11.70 7.54 9.17
N ASN A 86 -11.13 8.72 8.93
CA ASN A 86 -11.52 9.62 7.84
C ASN A 86 -10.52 9.67 6.67
N ALA A 87 -9.28 9.20 6.82
CA ALA A 87 -8.31 9.10 5.74
C ALA A 87 -8.55 7.86 4.86
N VAL A 88 -9.81 7.65 4.46
CA VAL A 88 -10.24 6.54 3.61
C VAL A 88 -11.16 7.06 2.51
N LYS A 89 -11.27 6.30 1.41
CA LYS A 89 -12.12 6.65 0.27
C LYS A 89 -13.60 6.71 0.68
N GLY A 90 -14.34 7.66 0.11
CA GLY A 90 -15.80 7.77 0.26
C GLY A 90 -16.31 8.43 1.55
N LYS A 91 -15.44 9.08 2.33
CA LYS A 91 -15.83 9.90 3.48
C LYS A 91 -16.12 11.36 3.07
N THR A 92 -16.54 12.17 4.05
CA THR A 92 -16.88 13.59 3.86
C THR A 92 -15.75 14.41 3.25
N VAL A 93 -14.51 14.07 3.62
CA VAL A 93 -13.29 14.59 2.99
C VAL A 93 -12.77 13.56 1.99
N LYS A 94 -11.99 14.00 1.00
CA LYS A 94 -11.29 13.09 0.08
C LYS A 94 -10.14 12.37 0.82
N GLY A 95 -10.50 11.47 1.73
CA GLY A 95 -9.62 10.87 2.72
C GLY A 95 -8.45 10.09 2.14
N GLU A 96 -8.64 9.51 0.96
CA GLU A 96 -7.58 8.83 0.19
C GLU A 96 -6.36 9.74 -0.07
N TYR A 97 -6.56 11.03 -0.37
CA TYR A 97 -5.45 11.97 -0.56
C TYR A 97 -4.80 12.35 0.77
N VAL A 98 -5.59 12.38 1.84
CA VAL A 98 -5.06 12.69 3.18
C VAL A 98 -4.18 11.55 3.68
N ALA A 99 -4.57 10.29 3.44
CA ALA A 99 -3.72 9.13 3.74
C ALA A 99 -2.37 9.23 3.03
N ILE A 100 -2.37 9.56 1.72
CA ILE A 100 -1.15 9.77 0.93
C ILE A 100 -0.31 10.92 1.51
N LEU A 101 -0.96 12.00 1.95
CA LEU A 101 -0.25 13.15 2.52
C LEU A 101 0.42 12.80 3.85
N ILE A 102 -0.30 12.11 4.75
CA ILE A 102 0.22 11.65 6.03
C ILE A 102 1.43 10.74 5.82
N GLU A 103 1.34 9.80 4.89
CA GLU A 103 2.46 8.91 4.54
C GLU A 103 3.70 9.70 4.10
N ARG A 104 3.53 10.65 3.17
CA ARG A 104 4.65 11.42 2.62
C ARG A 104 5.32 12.28 3.68
N ILE A 105 4.53 12.90 4.56
CA ILE A 105 5.06 13.70 5.67
C ILE A 105 5.80 12.80 6.66
N ALA A 106 5.26 11.61 6.98
CA ALA A 106 5.91 10.67 7.89
C ALA A 106 7.28 10.23 7.33
N LYS A 107 7.34 9.84 6.06
CA LYS A 107 8.59 9.52 5.35
C LYS A 107 9.59 10.68 5.41
N PHE A 108 9.13 11.90 5.12
CA PHE A 108 9.97 13.10 5.17
C PHE A 108 10.55 13.37 6.57
N ILE A 109 9.76 13.20 7.63
CA ILE A 109 10.23 13.37 9.01
C ILE A 109 11.28 12.31 9.36
N ILE A 110 11.02 11.04 9.04
CA ILE A 110 11.94 9.94 9.31
C ILE A 110 13.28 10.15 8.58
N GLU A 111 13.24 10.54 7.30
CA GLU A 111 14.44 10.85 6.51
C GLU A 111 15.24 12.04 7.05
N LYS A 112 14.55 13.01 7.67
CA LYS A 112 15.16 14.20 8.30
C LYS A 112 15.76 13.89 9.67
N GLU A 113 15.10 13.07 10.49
CA GLU A 113 15.60 12.68 11.82
C GLU A 113 16.78 11.68 11.74
N GLY A 114 16.89 10.93 10.64
CA GLY A 114 18.00 9.99 10.39
C GLY A 114 19.25 10.59 9.75
N ARG A 115 19.28 11.92 9.49
CA ARG A 115 20.44 12.67 8.97
C ARG A 115 21.02 13.56 10.06
#